data_AF-A0A0F9TB07-F1
#
_entry.id   AF-A0A0F9TB07-F1
#
_cell.length_a   1.000
_cell.length_b   1.000
_cell.length_c   1.000
_cell.angle_alpha   90.00
_cell.angle_beta   90.00
_cell.angle_gamma   90.00
#
_symmetry.space_group_name_H-M   'P 1'
#
loop_
_entity.id
_entity.type
_entity.pdbx_description
1 polymer ?
#
loop_
_entity_poly.entity_id
_entity_poly.type
_entity_poly.pdbx_seq_one_letter_code
_entity_poly.pdbx_strand_id
1 'polypeptide(L)'
;MPSYNCLIKFCLAKHDISREIINLGAGSPIELTKLAKLMLKLTNKEELKIVYTDLRPGDILHSFADISKAQKLIKFKPKFTQEEGLRDYFKW
;
A
#
# COMPACT_ATOMS: atom_id res chain seq x y z
N MET A 1 15.37 16.87 -4.32
CA MET A 1 14.07 16.22 -4.62
C MET A 1 14.33 14.75 -4.96
N PRO A 2 14.12 13.80 -4.03
CA PRO A 2 14.20 12.40 -4.41
C PRO A 2 12.84 11.99 -4.97
N SER A 3 12.83 11.71 -6.27
CA SER A 3 11.78 10.99 -6.94
C SER A 3 11.53 9.67 -6.23
N TYR A 4 10.29 9.46 -5.76
CA TYR A 4 9.81 8.14 -5.34
C TYR A 4 9.76 7.26 -6.58
N ASN A 5 10.91 6.69 -6.93
CA ASN A 5 11.04 5.61 -7.86
C ASN A 5 10.25 4.43 -7.29
N CYS A 6 8.99 4.28 -7.73
CA CYS A 6 8.38 2.97 -7.87
C CYS A 6 9.08 2.22 -9.01
N LEU A 7 10.40 2.06 -8.91
CA LEU A 7 11.16 1.14 -9.72
C LEU A 7 10.81 -0.24 -9.17
N ILE A 8 9.78 -0.86 -9.74
CA ILE A 8 9.71 -2.31 -9.79
C ILE A 8 10.98 -2.73 -10.53
N LYS A 9 12.01 -3.10 -9.78
CA LYS A 9 13.28 -3.57 -10.29
C LYS A 9 13.03 -4.94 -10.92
N PHE A 10 12.54 -4.95 -12.17
CA PHE A 10 12.34 -6.15 -12.97
C PHE A 10 13.67 -6.60 -13.60
N CYS A 11 14.71 -6.72 -12.78
CA CYS A 11 16.02 -7.20 -13.24
C CYS A 11 16.53 -8.26 -12.27
N LEU A 12 16.79 -9.44 -12.84
CA LEU A 12 17.46 -10.61 -12.24
C LEU A 12 16.55 -11.62 -11.54
N ALA A 13 15.45 -12.00 -12.20
CA ALA A 13 15.03 -13.39 -12.08
C ALA A 13 16.14 -14.27 -12.68
N LYS A 14 16.75 -15.14 -11.86
CA LYS A 14 17.43 -16.33 -12.37
C LYS A 14 16.47 -17.01 -13.36
N HIS A 15 17.00 -17.66 -14.39
CA HIS A 15 16.28 -18.27 -15.53
C HIS A 15 14.97 -19.04 -15.19
N ASP A 16 14.76 -19.40 -13.93
CA ASP A 16 13.67 -20.19 -13.35
C ASP A 16 12.43 -19.39 -12.84
N ILE A 17 12.47 -18.04 -12.79
CA ILE A 17 11.30 -17.21 -12.36
C ILE A 17 10.62 -16.53 -13.57
N SER A 18 11.02 -16.85 -14.80
CA SER A 18 10.40 -16.25 -15.98
C SER A 18 8.94 -16.75 -16.10
N ARG A 19 7.98 -15.82 -16.21
CA ARG A 19 6.51 -16.03 -16.42
C ARG A 19 5.60 -16.15 -15.20
N GLU A 20 6.07 -15.82 -14.00
CA GLU A 20 5.21 -15.81 -12.81
C GLU A 20 4.40 -14.51 -12.65
N ILE A 21 3.08 -14.62 -12.46
CA ILE A 21 2.25 -13.49 -11.99
C ILE A 21 2.43 -13.37 -10.47
N ILE A 22 2.87 -12.21 -10.00
CA ILE A 22 3.18 -11.95 -8.58
C ILE A 22 2.43 -10.70 -8.12
N ASN A 23 1.64 -10.83 -7.07
CA ASN A 23 1.00 -9.70 -6.42
C ASN A 23 2.00 -8.96 -5.52
N LEU A 24 2.01 -7.63 -5.62
CA LEU A 24 2.78 -6.75 -4.75
C LEU A 24 1.81 -5.89 -3.94
N GLY A 25 2.19 -5.57 -2.70
CA GLY A 25 1.39 -4.73 -1.81
C GLY A 25 2.05 -4.60 -0.45
N ALA A 26 1.36 -3.92 0.47
CA ALA A 26 1.86 -3.66 1.81
C ALA A 26 1.97 -4.92 2.69
N GLY A 27 1.35 -6.04 2.31
CA GLY A 27 1.32 -7.27 3.09
C GLY A 27 0.46 -7.21 4.35
N SER A 28 -0.10 -6.04 4.67
CA SER A 28 -1.08 -5.84 5.71
C SER A 28 -2.24 -5.00 5.18
N PRO A 29 -3.49 -5.46 5.36
CA PRO A 29 -4.68 -4.67 5.01
C PRO A 29 -4.85 -3.48 5.97
N ILE A 30 -5.48 -2.41 5.48
CA ILE A 30 -5.91 -1.27 6.29
C ILE A 30 -7.36 -0.94 5.97
N GLU A 31 -8.16 -0.71 7.00
CA GLU A 31 -9.53 -0.23 6.83
C GLU A 31 -9.54 1.23 6.37
N LEU A 32 -10.49 1.58 5.49
CA LEU A 32 -10.63 2.94 4.98
C LEU A 32 -10.83 3.97 6.10
N THR A 33 -11.61 3.61 7.13
CA THR A 33 -11.84 4.44 8.32
C THR A 33 -10.55 4.68 9.12
N LYS A 34 -9.71 3.65 9.26
CA LYS A 34 -8.41 3.75 9.93
C LYS A 34 -7.45 4.62 9.12
N LEU A 35 -7.42 4.48 7.80
CA LEU A 35 -6.63 5.32 6.92
C LEU A 35 -7.07 6.79 7.00
N ALA A 36 -8.37 7.07 6.95
CA ALA A 36 -8.91 8.42 7.09
C ALA A 36 -8.53 9.06 8.43
N LYS A 37 -8.70 8.34 9.54
CA LYS A 37 -8.28 8.80 10.88
C LYS A 37 -6.78 9.08 10.96
N LEU A 38 -5.96 8.23 10.35
CA LEU A 38 -4.52 8.40 10.28
C LEU A 38 -4.14 9.67 9.50
N MET A 39 -4.80 9.95 8.37
CA MET A 39 -4.60 11.19 7.62
C MET A 39 -4.94 12.41 8.46
N LEU A 40 -6.11 12.43 9.13
CA LEU A 40 -6.51 13.54 10.00
C LEU A 40 -5.46 13.81 11.08
N LYS A 41 -4.99 12.76 11.76
CA LYS A 41 -3.94 12.83 12.77
C LYS A 41 -2.62 13.40 12.22
N LEU A 42 -2.17 12.91 11.06
CA LEU A 42 -0.91 13.38 10.46
C LEU A 42 -0.98 14.85 9.99
N THR A 43 -2.19 15.36 9.73
CA THR A 43 -2.41 16.75 9.31
C THR A 43 -2.84 17.70 10.44
N ASN A 44 -2.93 17.23 11.69
CA ASN A 44 -3.48 17.97 12.83
C ASN A 44 -4.90 18.52 12.56
N LYS A 45 -5.78 17.66 12.03
CA LYS A 45 -7.17 17.99 11.66
C LYS A 45 -8.20 17.05 12.31
N GLU A 46 -7.89 16.51 13.48
CA GLU A 46 -8.76 15.56 14.19
C GLU A 46 -10.15 16.14 14.56
N GLU A 47 -10.33 17.46 14.49
CA GLU A 47 -11.62 18.13 14.66
C GLU A 47 -12.59 17.89 13.49
N LEU A 48 -12.08 17.50 12.32
CA LEU A 48 -12.92 17.21 11.15
C LEU A 48 -13.67 15.89 11.33
N LYS A 49 -14.94 15.89 10.90
CA LYS A 49 -15.79 14.69 10.94
C LYS A 49 -15.68 13.91 9.63
N ILE A 50 -15.48 12.60 9.76
CA ILE A 50 -15.60 11.67 8.63
C ILE A 50 -17.09 11.56 8.27
N VAL A 51 -17.43 11.92 7.03
CA VAL A 51 -18.78 11.76 6.48
C VAL A 51 -18.87 10.42 5.77
N TYR A 52 -19.83 9.61 6.17
CA TYR A 52 -20.14 8.32 5.53
C TYR A 52 -21.22 8.53 4.48
N THR A 53 -21.01 7.95 3.31
CA THR A 53 -21.94 7.99 2.19
C THR A 53 -22.19 6.57 1.69
N ASP A 54 -23.20 6.40 0.85
CA ASP A 54 -23.50 5.11 0.23
C ASP A 54 -22.31 4.56 -0.56
N LEU A 55 -22.22 3.23 -0.60
CA LEU A 55 -21.24 2.52 -1.42
C LEU A 55 -21.45 2.86 -2.89
N ARG A 56 -20.35 3.08 -3.61
CA ARG A 56 -20.44 3.34 -5.03
C ARG A 56 -20.76 2.04 -5.77
N PRO A 57 -21.58 2.08 -6.83
CA PRO A 57 -21.78 0.91 -7.69
C PRO A 57 -20.43 0.38 -8.18
N GLY A 58 -20.11 -0.87 -7.83
CA GLY A 58 -18.85 -1.53 -8.21
C GLY A 58 -17.72 -1.48 -7.18
N ASP A 59 -17.93 -0.89 -5.99
CA ASP A 59 -16.91 -0.87 -4.93
C ASP A 59 -16.54 -2.30 -4.46
N ILE A 60 -15.24 -2.56 -4.34
CA ILE A 60 -14.69 -3.77 -3.74
C ILE A 60 -14.44 -3.52 -2.25
N LEU A 61 -15.22 -4.18 -1.39
CA LEU A 61 -15.15 -3.99 0.07
C LEU A 61 -13.84 -4.47 0.69
N HIS A 62 -13.28 -5.56 0.15
CA HIS A 62 -12.07 -6.19 0.66
C HIS A 62 -11.08 -6.37 -0.49
N SER A 63 -10.15 -5.43 -0.60
CA SER A 63 -9.07 -5.48 -1.57
C SER A 63 -7.73 -5.43 -0.84
N PHE A 64 -7.05 -6.56 -0.78
CA PHE A 64 -5.68 -6.64 -0.27
C PHE A 64 -4.89 -7.66 -1.09
N ALA A 65 -3.61 -7.35 -1.30
CA ALA A 65 -2.72 -8.23 -2.06
C ALA A 65 -2.20 -9.36 -1.16
N ASP A 66 -2.46 -10.61 -1.52
CA ASP A 66 -1.69 -11.74 -0.99
C ASP A 66 -0.27 -11.71 -1.57
N ILE A 67 0.70 -11.33 -0.75
CA ILE A 67 2.11 -11.21 -1.11
C ILE A 67 2.92 -12.48 -0.82
N SER A 68 2.29 -13.59 -0.43
CA SER A 68 2.97 -14.84 -0.06
C SER A 68 3.90 -15.33 -1.17
N LYS A 69 3.48 -15.18 -2.44
CA LYS A 69 4.28 -15.54 -3.61
C LYS A 69 5.49 -14.63 -3.78
N ALA A 70 5.34 -13.33 -3.57
CA ALA A 70 6.43 -12.36 -3.64
C ALA A 70 7.48 -12.61 -2.54
N GLN A 71 7.03 -12.91 -1.32
CA GLN A 71 7.91 -13.24 -0.20
C GLN A 71 8.71 -14.53 -0.46
N LYS A 72 8.09 -15.55 -1.06
CA LYS A 72 8.74 -16.84 -1.34
C LYS A 72 9.74 -16.75 -2.50
N LEU A 73 9.31 -16.24 -3.65
CA LEU A 73 10.07 -16.30 -4.91
C LEU A 73 11.14 -15.23 -5.02
N ILE A 74 10.81 -13.97 -4.70
CA ILE A 74 11.71 -12.83 -4.89
C ILE A 74 12.19 -12.22 -3.58
N LYS A 75 11.90 -12.89 -2.44
CA LYS A 75 12.23 -12.42 -1.09
C LYS A 75 11.74 -11.00 -0.81
N PHE A 76 10.62 -10.62 -1.43
CA PHE A 76 10.04 -9.29 -1.27
C PHE A 76 9.62 -9.09 0.19
N LYS A 77 9.98 -7.92 0.74
CA LYS A 77 9.56 -7.46 2.06
C LYS A 77 9.12 -6.01 1.92
N PRO A 78 7.85 -5.68 2.24
CA PRO A 78 7.40 -4.29 2.35
C PRO A 78 8.34 -3.53 3.29
N LYS A 79 8.83 -2.37 2.84
CA LYS A 79 9.81 -1.58 3.61
C LYS A 79 9.17 -0.52 4.50
N PHE A 80 7.93 -0.16 4.22
CA PHE A 80 7.20 0.90 4.90
C PHE A 80 5.87 0.35 5.38
N THR A 81 5.50 0.74 6.59
CA THR A 81 4.12 0.68 7.07
C THR A 81 3.27 1.77 6.38
N GLN A 82 1.95 1.64 6.48
CA GLN A 82 1.02 2.64 5.96
C GLN A 82 1.24 4.00 6.63
N GLU A 83 1.56 4.03 7.93
CA GLU A 83 1.83 5.26 8.67
C GLU A 83 3.15 5.92 8.24
N GLU A 84 4.24 5.16 8.11
CA GLU A 84 5.52 5.71 7.66
C GLU A 84 5.41 6.28 6.24
N GLY A 85 4.81 5.50 5.31
CA GLY A 85 4.64 5.93 3.93
C GLY A 85 3.77 7.19 3.81
N LEU A 86 2.68 7.26 4.57
CA LEU A 86 1.79 8.43 4.56
C LEU A 86 2.43 9.66 5.24
N ARG A 87 3.20 9.46 6.31
CA ARG A 87 3.97 10.53 6.97
C ARG A 87 5.00 11.12 6.03
N ASP A 88 5.70 10.30 5.25
CA ASP A 88 6.67 10.78 4.27
C ASP A 88 5.98 11.47 3.09
N TYR A 89 4.83 10.97 2.64
CA TYR A 89 4.01 11.62 1.62
C TYR A 89 3.59 13.04 2.01
N PHE A 90 3.16 13.28 3.25
CA PHE A 90 2.78 14.63 3.71
C PHE A 90 3.95 15.60 3.87
N LYS A 91 5.21 15.13 3.85
CA LYS A 91 6.39 16.00 3.87
C LYS A 91 6.82 16.44 2.46
N TRP A 92 6.37 15.74 1.43
CA TRP A 92 6.71 16.02 0.03
C TRP A 92 5.97 17.27 -0.47
#